data_AF-A0A916HGZ2-F1
#
_entry.id   AF-A0A916HGZ2-F1
#
_cell.length_a   1.000
_cell.length_b   1.000
_cell.length_c   1.000
_cell.angle_alpha   90.00
_cell.angle_beta   90.00
_cell.angle_gamma   90.00
#
_symmetry.space_group_name_H-M   'P 1'
#
loop_
_entity.id
_entity.type
_entity.pdbx_description
1 polymer ?
#
loop_
_entity_poly.entity_id
_entity_poly.type
_entity_poly.pdbx_seq_one_letter_code
_entity_poly.pdbx_strand_id
1 'polypeptide(L)' 'MSKDHLYIFDTTLRDGEQSPGASMTKEEKLRIARQLERMRVDVIEAGFPAASNGDFEA' A
#
# COMPACT_ATOMS: atom_id res chain seq x y z
N MET A 1 -14.57 -17.95 -24.48
CA MET A 1 -13.68 -18.12 -23.31
C MET A 1 -13.77 -16.85 -22.49
N SER A 2 -14.19 -16.92 -21.23
CA SER A 2 -13.98 -15.80 -20.31
C SER A 2 -12.48 -15.57 -20.20
N LYS A 3 -12.01 -14.34 -20.39
CA LYS A 3 -10.62 -14.02 -20.09
C LYS A 3 -10.46 -14.07 -18.58
N ASP A 4 -9.52 -14.86 -18.08
CA ASP A 4 -9.12 -14.80 -16.69
C ASP A 4 -8.57 -13.40 -16.40
N HIS A 5 -9.06 -12.79 -15.34
CA HIS A 5 -8.60 -11.47 -14.91
C HIS A 5 -7.51 -11.65 -13.85
N LEU A 6 -6.31 -11.15 -14.14
CA LEU A 6 -5.21 -11.10 -13.18
C LEU A 6 -5.39 -9.87 -12.30
N TYR A 7 -5.57 -10.09 -11.00
CA TYR A 7 -5.58 -9.02 -10.00
C TYR A 7 -4.19 -8.87 -9.39
N ILE A 8 -3.73 -7.63 -9.25
CA ILE A 8 -2.51 -7.25 -8.54
C ILE A 8 -2.89 -6.67 -7.17
N PHE A 9 -2.46 -7.37 -6.13
CA PHE A 9 -2.56 -6.94 -4.73
C PHE A 9 -1.18 -6.45 -4.27
N ASP A 10 -1.07 -5.16 -3.98
CA ASP A 10 0.18 -4.53 -3.55
C ASP A 10 0.20 -4.31 -2.03
N THR A 11 1.29 -4.73 -1.38
CA THR A 11 1.47 -4.63 0.08
C THR A 11 2.54 -3.61 0.50
N THR A 12 2.94 -2.72 -0.41
CA THR A 12 4.06 -1.78 -0.17
C THR A 12 3.83 -0.88 1.04
N LEU A 13 2.60 -0.38 1.24
CA LEU A 13 2.30 0.59 2.32
C LEU A 13 2.14 -0.04 3.71
N ARG A 14 2.13 -1.38 3.79
CA ARG A 14 2.03 -2.14 5.04
C ARG A 14 3.27 -2.97 5.27
N ASP A 15 3.49 -3.97 4.43
CA ASP A 15 4.58 -4.94 4.60
C ASP A 15 5.93 -4.32 4.21
N GLY A 16 5.91 -3.47 3.18
CA GLY A 16 7.08 -2.68 2.79
C GLY A 16 7.53 -1.74 3.89
N GLU A 17 6.61 -1.01 4.52
CA GLU A 17 6.92 -0.08 5.61
C GLU A 17 7.53 -0.77 6.85
N GLN A 18 7.11 -2.00 7.14
CA GLN A 18 7.63 -2.79 8.27
C GLN A 18 9.06 -3.29 8.05
N SER A 19 9.61 -3.14 6.84
CA SER A 19 10.99 -3.52 6.56
C SER A 19 11.98 -2.56 7.24
N PRO A 20 13.12 -3.05 7.77
CA PRO A 20 14.11 -2.20 8.42
C PRO A 20 14.62 -1.08 7.50
N GLY A 21 14.50 0.17 7.96
CA GLY A 21 14.92 1.35 7.20
C GLY A 21 13.94 1.81 6.12
N ALA A 22 12.75 1.22 6.05
CA ALA A 22 11.71 1.57 5.08
C ALA A 22 10.48 2.24 5.71
N SER A 23 10.58 2.70 6.97
CA SER A 23 9.51 3.42 7.66
C SER A 23 9.08 4.65 6.84
N MET A 24 7.78 4.89 6.74
CA MET A 24 7.22 5.94 5.88
C MET A 24 6.45 6.96 6.73
N THR A 25 6.54 8.23 6.37
CA THR A 25 5.59 9.23 6.87
C THR A 25 4.26 9.12 6.13
N LYS A 26 3.21 9.74 6.67
CA LYS A 26 1.92 9.86 5.97
C LYS A 26 2.06 10.48 4.58
N GLU A 27 2.88 11.51 4.41
CA GLU A 27 3.09 12.12 3.08
C GLU A 27 3.80 11.17 2.12
N GLU A 28 4.76 10.38 2.60
CA GLU A 28 5.46 9.37 1.81
C GLU A 28 4.52 8.25 1.37
N LYS A 29 3.66 7.76 2.29
CA LYS A 29 2.60 6.79 1.97
C LYS A 29 1.69 7.31 0.86
N LEU A 30 1.18 8.54 0.98
CA LEU A 30 0.33 9.16 -0.04
C LEU A 30 1.04 9.33 -1.39
N ARG A 31 2.35 9.63 -1.37
CA ARG A 31 3.14 9.75 -2.60
C ARG A 31 3.29 8.41 -3.30
N ILE A 32 3.57 7.33 -2.55
CA ILE A 32 3.69 5.97 -3.07
C ILE A 32 2.34 5.45 -3.55
N ALA A 33 1.27 5.65 -2.78
CA ALA A 33 -0.10 5.27 -3.16
C ALA A 33 -0.50 5.83 -4.54
N ARG A 34 -0.16 7.09 -4.82
CA ARG A 34 -0.38 7.71 -6.14
C ARG A 34 0.48 7.10 -7.25
N GLN A 35 1.67 6.58 -6.94
CA GLN A 35 2.46 5.87 -7.95
C GLN A 35 1.86 4.50 -8.26
N LEU A 36 1.44 3.77 -7.22
CA LEU A 36 0.74 2.50 -7.35
C LEU A 36 -0.56 2.66 -8.17
N GLU A 37 -1.37 3.67 -7.88
CA GLU A 37 -2.56 4.01 -8.67
C GLU A 37 -2.22 4.24 -10.15
N ARG A 38 -1.17 5.02 -10.45
CA ARG A 38 -0.71 5.26 -11.84
C ARG A 38 -0.25 3.98 -12.54
N MET A 39 0.28 3.01 -11.80
CA MET A 39 0.65 1.69 -12.30
C MET A 39 -0.55 0.75 -12.50
N ARG A 40 -1.76 1.18 -12.11
CA ARG A 40 -3.01 0.43 -12.21
C ARG A 40 -2.98 -0.89 -11.44
N VAL A 41 -2.40 -0.91 -10.24
CA VAL A 41 -2.65 -2.03 -9.32
C VAL A 41 -4.11 -2.03 -8.90
N ASP A 42 -4.67 -3.23 -8.77
CA ASP A 42 -6.10 -3.39 -8.50
C ASP A 42 -6.46 -3.11 -7.04
N VAL A 43 -5.56 -3.47 -6.13
CA VAL A 43 -5.76 -3.32 -4.68
C VAL A 43 -4.45 -2.93 -4.01
N ILE A 44 -4.52 -1.97 -3.08
CA ILE A 44 -3.39 -1.52 -2.26
C ILE A 44 -3.73 -1.78 -0.79
N GLU A 45 -2.87 -2.50 -0.07
CA GLU A 45 -2.92 -2.65 1.38
C GLU A 45 -2.33 -1.40 2.04
N ALA A 46 -3.19 -0.53 2.59
CA ALA A 46 -2.82 0.81 3.03
C ALA A 46 -2.00 0.89 4.35
N GLY A 47 -2.01 -0.16 5.16
CA GLY A 47 -1.36 -0.18 6.48
C GLY A 47 -2.02 -1.20 7.41
N PHE A 48 -1.66 -1.17 8.71
CA PHE A 48 -2.31 -2.01 9.71
C PHE A 48 -2.87 -1.17 10.88
N PRO A 49 -4.09 -0.62 10.73
CA PRO A 49 -4.63 0.39 11.66
C PRO A 49 -4.80 -0.10 13.11
N ALA A 50 -4.85 -1.42 13.32
CA ALA A 50 -4.88 -2.01 14.66
C ALA A 50 -3.51 -2.00 15.38
N ALA A 51 -2.41 -1.80 14.64
CA ALA A 51 -1.05 -1.84 15.19
C ALA A 51 -0.56 -0.47 15.69
N SER A 52 -1.08 0.63 15.14
CA SER A 52 -0.71 1.98 15.60
C SER A 52 -1.74 3.05 15.25
N ASN A 53 -1.80 4.13 16.05
CA ASN A 53 -2.59 5.32 15.73
C ASN A 53 -2.11 6.00 14.43
N GLY A 54 -0.82 5.90 14.10
CA GLY A 54 -0.28 6.44 12.85
C GLY A 54 -0.86 5.75 11.62
N ASP A 55 -1.02 4.42 11.65
CA ASP A 55 -1.68 3.66 10.58
C ASP A 55 -3.18 3.89 10.53
N PHE A 56 -3.81 4.23 11.65
CA PHE A 56 -5.22 4.60 11.67
C PHE A 56 -5.48 5.94 10.98
N GLU A 57 -4.55 6.88 11.08
CA GLU A 57 -4.69 8.25 10.53
C GLU A 57 -4.14 8.43 9.11
N ALA A 58 -3.43 7.44 8.57
CA ALA A 58 -2.75 7.47 7.26
C ALA A 58 -3.73 7.41 6.09
#